data_AF-A0A2V9WWP8-F1
#
_entry.id   AF-A0A2V9WWP8-F1
#
_cell.length_a   1.000
_cell.length_b   1.000
_cell.length_c   1.000
_cell.angle_alpha   90.00
_cell.angle_beta   90.00
_cell.angle_gamma   90.00
#
_symmetry.space_group_name_H-M   'P 1'
#
loop_
_entity.id
_entity.type
_entity.pdbx_description
1 polymer ?
#
loop_
_entity_poly.entity_id
_entity_poly.type
_entity_poly.pdbx_seq_one_letter_code
_entity_poly.pdbx_strand_id
1 'polypeptide(L)' 'MVANFSDFVSDGGLAGEYRVPNWPSTPPGRQWREVTQERIVTSEVVGREPLFAWEAKVYALV' A
#
# COMPACT_ATOMS: atom_id res chain seq x y z
N MET A 1 2.36 8.23 8.15
CA MET A 1 2.90 6.91 7.79
C MET A 1 1.79 5.89 7.91
N VAL A 2 1.83 4.83 7.11
CA VAL A 2 0.90 3.69 7.19
C VAL A 2 1.74 2.42 7.21
N ALA A 3 1.39 1.46 8.05
CA ALA A 3 1.98 0.12 8.03
C ALA A 3 0.85 -0.90 7.97
N ASN A 4 0.95 -1.83 7.03
CA ASN A 4 0.00 -2.91 6.86
C ASN A 4 0.75 -4.24 6.98
N PHE A 5 0.28 -5.11 7.87
CA PHE A 5 0.79 -6.45 8.07
C PHE A 5 -0.39 -7.38 8.31
N SER A 6 -0.46 -8.45 7.53
CA SER A 6 -1.61 -9.35 7.51
C SER A 6 -1.18 -10.76 7.11
N ASP A 7 -1.92 -11.76 7.58
CA ASP A 7 -1.85 -13.15 7.11
C ASP A 7 -2.76 -13.40 5.88
N PHE A 8 -3.60 -12.41 5.53
CA PHE A 8 -4.48 -12.45 4.37
C PHE A 8 -3.71 -12.48 3.04
N VAL A 9 -4.25 -13.19 2.07
CA VAL A 9 -3.76 -13.23 0.68
C VAL A 9 -4.82 -12.66 -0.24
N SER A 10 -4.45 -11.72 -1.09
CA SER A 10 -5.35 -11.17 -2.11
C SER A 10 -5.58 -12.19 -3.24
N ASP A 11 -6.83 -12.38 -3.63
CA ASP A 11 -7.18 -13.16 -4.81
C ASP A 11 -6.58 -12.53 -6.08
N GLY A 12 -6.05 -13.34 -7.00
CA GLY A 12 -5.43 -12.85 -8.24
C GLY A 12 -3.94 -12.51 -8.14
N GLY A 13 -3.29 -12.76 -7.00
CA GLY A 13 -1.85 -12.58 -6.83
C GLY A 13 -1.42 -11.13 -7.02
N LEU A 14 -0.48 -10.88 -7.95
CA LEU A 14 -0.01 -9.51 -8.26
C LEU A 14 -1.10 -8.60 -8.86
N ALA A 15 -2.15 -9.19 -9.44
CA ALA A 15 -3.31 -8.44 -9.95
C ALA A 15 -4.42 -8.29 -8.90
N GLY A 16 -4.23 -8.83 -7.69
CA GLY A 16 -5.19 -8.74 -6.62
C GLY A 16 -5.30 -7.32 -6.04
N GLU A 17 -6.50 -6.97 -5.58
CA GLU A 17 -6.76 -5.69 -4.91
C GLU A 17 -7.18 -5.94 -3.47
N TYR A 18 -6.37 -5.48 -2.53
CA TYR A 18 -6.78 -5.28 -1.15
C TYR A 18 -6.79 -3.78 -0.82
N ARG A 19 -7.88 -3.32 -0.22
CA ARG A 19 -8.03 -1.93 0.23
C ARG A 19 -7.55 -1.82 1.67
N VAL A 20 -6.43 -1.13 1.87
CA VAL A 20 -5.89 -0.90 3.20
C VAL A 20 -6.87 -0.03 3.99
N PRO A 21 -7.46 -0.53 5.09
CA PRO A 21 -8.45 0.22 5.84
C PRO A 21 -7.89 1.54 6.39
N ASN A 22 -8.73 2.57 6.42
CA ASN A 22 -8.39 3.89 6.96
C ASN A 22 -7.17 4.57 6.31
N TRP A 23 -6.89 4.27 5.03
CA TRP A 23 -5.83 4.96 4.31
C TRP A 23 -6.07 6.49 4.31
N PRO A 24 -5.14 7.31 4.82
CA PRO A 24 -5.36 8.74 4.95
C PRO A 24 -5.30 9.44 3.59
N SER A 25 -6.09 10.50 3.43
CA SER A 25 -6.08 11.32 2.21
C SER A 25 -4.68 11.87 1.93
N THR A 26 -4.25 11.81 0.66
CA THR A 26 -2.98 12.37 0.22
C THR A 26 -3.06 13.90 0.24
N PRO A 27 -2.22 14.61 1.03
CA PRO A 27 -2.20 16.07 1.02
C PRO A 27 -1.75 16.64 -0.34
N PRO A 28 -2.17 17.86 -0.71
CA PRO A 28 -1.71 18.50 -1.94
C PRO A 28 -0.19 18.57 -2.04
N GLY A 29 0.36 18.24 -3.22
CA GLY A 29 1.81 18.29 -3.48
C GLY A 29 2.63 17.19 -2.80
N ARG A 30 2.00 16.21 -2.15
CA ARG A 30 2.65 15.04 -1.57
C ARG A 30 2.34 13.78 -2.38
N GLN A 31 3.20 12.77 -2.24
CA GLN A 31 2.96 11.43 -2.78
C GLN A 31 3.33 10.35 -1.75
N TRP A 32 2.89 9.12 -1.97
CA TRP A 32 3.23 8.00 -1.11
C TRP A 32 4.44 7.24 -1.68
N ARG A 33 5.35 6.84 -0.79
CA ARG A 33 6.45 5.91 -1.08
C ARG A 33 6.26 4.65 -0.24
N GLU A 34 6.29 3.49 -0.88
CA GLU A 34 6.47 2.21 -0.19
C GLU A 34 7.95 2.07 0.17
N VAL A 35 8.23 2.12 1.47
CA VAL A 35 9.59 2.11 2.02
C VAL A 35 10.23 0.73 1.84
N THR A 36 9.44 -0.34 2.00
CA THR A 36 9.89 -1.74 1.94
C THR A 36 10.44 -2.15 0.56
N GLN A 37 10.01 -1.46 -0.50
CA GLN A 37 10.45 -1.71 -1.88
C GLN A 37 11.10 -0.48 -2.52
N GLU A 38 11.33 0.59 -1.75
CA GLU A 38 11.85 1.86 -2.24
C GLU A 38 11.05 2.47 -3.41
N ARG A 39 9.75 2.18 -3.51
CA ARG A 39 8.91 2.43 -4.68
C ARG A 39 7.98 3.62 -4.48
N ILE A 40 7.82 4.47 -5.49
CA ILE A 40 6.76 5.49 -5.52
C ILE A 40 5.42 4.82 -5.82
N VAL A 41 4.42 5.11 -4.98
CA VAL A 41 3.04 4.62 -5.15
C VAL A 41 2.29 5.64 -5.98
N THR A 42 1.77 5.22 -7.13
CA THR A 42 1.04 6.12 -8.02
C THR A 42 -0.35 6.43 -7.47
N SER A 43 -0.92 7.56 -7.88
CA SER A 43 -2.26 7.99 -7.46
C SER A 43 -3.36 6.98 -7.80
N GLU A 44 -3.17 6.20 -8.86
CA GLU A 44 -4.12 5.19 -9.32
C GLU A 44 -4.10 3.93 -8.48
N VAL A 45 -3.16 3.73 -7.56
CA VAL A 45 -3.12 2.52 -6.71
C VAL A 45 -2.95 2.85 -5.23
N VAL A 46 -2.98 4.14 -4.86
CA VAL A 46 -2.81 4.55 -3.47
C VAL A 46 -3.87 3.89 -2.56
N GLY A 47 -3.41 3.19 -1.52
CA GLY A 47 -4.27 2.42 -0.62
C GLY A 47 -4.90 1.15 -1.21
N ARG A 48 -4.49 0.74 -2.42
CA ARG A 48 -4.97 -0.44 -3.15
C ARG A 48 -3.79 -1.29 -3.60
N GLU A 49 -3.56 -2.41 -2.95
CA GLU A 49 -2.36 -3.21 -3.20
C GLU A 49 -2.67 -4.71 -3.08
N PRO A 50 -1.97 -5.58 -3.82
CA PRO A 50 -1.98 -6.99 -3.51
C PRO A 50 -1.27 -7.23 -2.18
N LEU A 51 -1.82 -8.14 -1.38
CA LEU A 51 -1.19 -8.64 -0.17
C LEU A 51 -0.82 -10.11 -0.32
N PHE A 52 0.37 -10.44 0.17
CA PHE A 52 0.81 -11.81 0.40
C PHE A 52 0.83 -12.10 1.90
N ALA A 53 0.56 -13.36 2.28
CA ALA A 53 0.55 -13.76 3.68
C ALA A 53 1.90 -13.44 4.33
N TRP A 54 1.86 -12.84 5.52
CA TRP A 54 3.03 -12.44 6.30
C TRP A 54 3.89 -11.35 5.64
N GLU A 55 3.35 -10.64 4.65
CA GLU A 55 4.01 -9.48 4.07
C GLU A 55 3.74 -8.23 4.92
N ALA A 56 4.81 -7.52 5.28
CA ALA A 56 4.73 -6.19 5.85
C ALA A 56 4.99 -5.16 4.75
N LYS A 57 4.06 -4.22 4.57
CA LYS A 57 4.23 -3.06 3.69
C LYS A 57 4.17 -1.78 4.51
N VAL A 58 5.12 -0.87 4.27
CA VAL A 58 5.23 0.38 5.01
C VAL A 58 5.27 1.55 4.04
N TYR A 59 4.44 2.56 4.30
CA TYR A 59 4.26 3.72 3.44
C TYR A 59 4.51 5.03 4.18
N ALA A 60 5.23 5.92 3.51
CA ALA A 60 5.51 7.27 3.98
C ALA A 60 5.04 8.31 2.96
N LEU A 61 4.57 9.46 3.43
CA LEU A 61 4.36 10.63 2.60
C LEU A 61 5.71 11.29 2.34
N VAL A 62 6.02 11.53 1.07
CA VAL A 62 7.19 12.28 0.60
C VAL A 62 6.77 13.51 -0.18
#